data_AF-X1SPF1-F1
#
_entry.id   AF-X1SPF1-F1
#
_cell.length_a   1.000
_cell.length_b   1.000
_cell.length_c   1.000
_cell.angle_alpha   90.00
_cell.angle_beta   90.00
_cell.angle_gamma   90.00
#
_symmetry.space_group_name_H-M   'P 1'
#
loop_
_entity.id
_entity.type
_entity.pdbx_description
1 polymer ?
#
loop_
_entity_poly.entity_id
_entity_poly.type
_entity_poly.pdbx_seq_one_letter_code
_entity_poly.pdbx_strand_id
1 'polypeptide(L)'
;HLLETDELRSLLTEAGIESEDIEPIIKTATQRREWADTENNIATIEYQYKHDRLTDIEVTNELRNTGLTEDYIQKLIPQWKPKSVTEKETLWTTAQTLGFIKAKLITVERGIKELQDLGYDKEHIDIYIEATPTQKD
;
A
#
# COMPACT_ATOMS: atom_id res chain seq x y z
N HIS A 1 -28.41 1.41 5.55
CA HIS A 1 -29.31 2.36 4.90
C HIS A 1 -28.81 3.75 5.25
N LEU A 2 -28.50 4.60 4.27
CA LEU A 2 -28.20 6.01 4.54
C LEU A 2 -29.54 6.72 4.67
N LEU A 3 -29.70 7.55 5.71
CA LEU A 3 -30.88 8.38 5.87
C LEU A 3 -30.79 9.52 4.84
N GLU A 4 -31.87 9.73 4.10
CA GLU A 4 -31.98 10.87 3.21
C GLU A 4 -32.26 12.14 4.02
N THR A 5 -31.87 13.30 3.49
CA THR A 5 -32.00 14.59 4.20
C THR A 5 -33.43 14.87 4.66
N ASP A 6 -34.42 14.51 3.85
CA ASP A 6 -35.84 14.69 4.16
C ASP A 6 -36.32 13.73 5.25
N GLU A 7 -35.76 12.52 5.31
CA GLU A 7 -36.04 11.54 6.36
C GLU A 7 -35.44 11.99 7.70
N LEU A 8 -34.21 12.50 7.67
CA LEU A 8 -33.57 13.09 8.85
C LEU A 8 -34.37 14.30 9.36
N ARG A 9 -34.85 15.17 8.47
CA ARG A 9 -35.67 16.33 8.84
C ARG A 9 -36.96 15.91 9.57
N SER A 10 -37.66 14.92 9.02
CA SER A 10 -38.88 14.37 9.64
C SER A 10 -38.59 13.80 11.03
N LEU A 11 -37.52 13.00 11.18
CA LEU A 11 -37.13 12.42 12.47
C LEU A 11 -36.76 13.47 13.52
N LEU A 12 -36.05 14.53 13.14
CA LEU A 12 -35.70 15.62 14.07
C LEU A 12 -36.95 16.39 14.52
N THR A 13 -37.90 16.60 13.61
CA THR A 13 -39.21 17.23 13.92
C THR A 13 -40.02 16.35 14.88
N GLU A 14 -40.10 15.05 14.61
CA GLU A 14 -40.80 14.07 15.46
C GLU A 14 -40.16 13.96 16.86
N ALA A 15 -38.84 14.15 16.96
CA ALA A 15 -38.10 14.20 18.22
C ALA A 15 -38.32 15.50 19.02
N GLY A 16 -39.08 16.46 18.47
CA GLY A 16 -39.39 17.73 19.13
C GLY A 16 -38.27 18.77 19.06
N ILE A 17 -37.38 18.68 18.08
CA ILE A 17 -36.36 19.71 17.85
C ILE A 17 -37.01 20.89 17.13
N GLU A 18 -36.71 22.09 17.60
CA GLU A 18 -37.23 23.33 17.03
C GLU A 18 -36.77 23.52 15.59
N SER A 19 -37.65 24.06 14.74
CA SER A 19 -37.39 24.23 13.31
C SER A 19 -36.14 25.07 13.01
N GLU A 20 -35.77 25.98 13.93
CA GLU A 20 -34.57 26.80 13.82
C GLU A 20 -33.26 26.01 14.00
N ASP A 21 -33.29 24.93 14.78
CA ASP A 21 -32.13 24.08 15.08
C ASP A 21 -31.96 22.93 14.07
N ILE A 22 -33.04 22.54 13.39
CA ILE A 22 -33.05 21.42 12.42
C ILE A 22 -32.08 21.69 11.26
N GLU A 23 -32.14 22.86 10.63
CA GLU A 23 -31.31 23.16 9.45
C GLU A 23 -29.79 23.20 9.78
N PRO A 24 -29.34 23.82 10.88
CA PRO A 24 -27.95 23.70 11.36
C PRO A 24 -27.50 22.26 11.60
N ILE A 25 -28.34 21.41 12.20
CA ILE A 25 -28.04 19.99 12.48
C ILE A 25 -27.88 19.23 11.17
N ILE A 26 -28.84 19.37 10.26
CA ILE A 26 -28.80 18.72 8.93
C ILE A 26 -27.53 19.15 8.19
N LYS A 27 -27.24 20.45 8.13
CA LYS A 27 -26.03 20.97 7.47
C LYS A 27 -24.76 20.33 8.05
N THR A 28 -24.66 20.27 9.37
CA THR A 28 -23.50 19.68 10.05
C THR A 28 -23.39 18.18 9.77
N ALA A 29 -24.51 17.45 9.78
CA ALA A 29 -24.55 16.03 9.49
C ALA A 29 -24.12 15.73 8.05
N THR A 30 -24.63 16.49 7.08
CA THR A 30 -24.27 16.36 5.66
C THR A 30 -22.78 16.65 5.44
N GLN A 31 -22.26 17.74 6.02
CA GLN A 31 -20.83 18.06 5.93
C GLN A 31 -19.94 16.95 6.51
N ARG A 32 -20.31 16.41 7.67
CA ARG A 32 -19.58 15.27 8.27
C ARG A 32 -19.61 14.03 7.38
N ARG A 33 -20.73 13.77 6.71
CA ARG A 33 -20.86 12.66 5.76
C ARG A 33 -19.98 12.85 4.54
N GLU A 34 -20.02 14.03 3.91
CA GLU A 34 -19.15 14.37 2.77
C GLU A 34 -17.67 14.23 3.12
N TRP A 35 -17.28 14.65 4.32
CA TRP A 35 -15.92 14.45 4.82
C TRP A 35 -15.57 12.98 5.00
N ALA A 36 -16.44 12.17 5.60
CA ALA A 36 -16.22 10.74 5.76
C ALA A 36 -16.09 10.02 4.41
N ASP A 37 -16.91 10.38 3.43
CA ASP A 37 -16.83 9.82 2.07
C ASP A 37 -15.51 10.22 1.39
N THR A 38 -15.08 11.47 1.58
CA THR A 38 -13.78 11.97 1.09
C THR A 38 -12.61 11.21 1.73
N GLU A 39 -12.62 11.01 3.05
CA GLU A 39 -11.60 10.24 3.78
C GLU A 39 -11.53 8.78 3.32
N ASN A 40 -12.69 8.13 3.11
CA ASN A 40 -12.76 6.77 2.58
C ASN A 40 -12.18 6.66 1.16
N ASN A 41 -12.45 7.65 0.30
CA ASN A 41 -11.87 7.70 -1.04
C ASN A 41 -10.35 7.87 -0.97
N ILE A 42 -9.85 8.78 -0.13
CA ILE A 42 -8.41 8.98 0.09
C ILE A 42 -7.73 7.69 0.56
N ALA A 43 -8.32 6.99 1.53
CA ALA A 43 -7.79 5.72 2.03
C ALA A 43 -7.76 4.62 0.95
N THR A 44 -8.75 4.60 0.06
CA THR A 44 -8.80 3.68 -1.08
C THR A 44 -7.68 3.98 -2.08
N ILE A 45 -7.47 5.25 -2.42
CA ILE A 45 -6.39 5.72 -3.31
C ILE A 45 -5.03 5.36 -2.70
N GLU A 46 -4.83 5.63 -1.40
CA GLU A 46 -3.61 5.26 -0.67
C GLU A 46 -3.32 3.77 -0.78
N TYR A 47 -4.34 2.93 -0.54
CA TYR A 47 -4.20 1.48 -0.63
C TYR A 47 -3.77 1.06 -2.05
N GLN A 48 -4.43 1.57 -3.09
CA GLN A 48 -4.09 1.23 -4.47
C GLN A 48 -2.67 1.67 -4.85
N TYR A 49 -2.28 2.87 -4.42
CA TYR A 49 -0.94 3.40 -4.62
C TYR A 49 0.15 2.55 -3.96
N LYS A 50 -0.06 2.17 -2.68
CA LYS A 50 0.87 1.32 -1.92
C LYS A 50 1.03 -0.10 -2.47
N HIS A 51 0.16 -0.52 -3.39
CA HIS A 51 0.20 -1.83 -4.04
C HIS A 51 0.52 -1.73 -5.54
N ASP A 52 1.17 -0.63 -5.96
CA ASP A 52 1.64 -0.38 -7.33
C ASP A 52 0.54 -0.44 -8.39
N ARG A 53 -0.73 -0.20 -8.00
CA ARG A 53 -1.88 -0.18 -8.93
C ARG A 53 -2.09 1.19 -9.57
N LEU A 54 -1.55 2.24 -8.96
CA LEU A 54 -1.59 3.60 -9.45
C LEU A 54 -0.19 4.19 -9.47
N THR A 55 0.11 4.96 -10.51
CA THR A 55 1.31 5.79 -10.63
C THR A 55 1.18 7.10 -9.86
N ASP A 56 2.28 7.81 -9.60
CA ASP A 56 2.28 9.15 -8.98
C ASP A 56 1.33 10.12 -9.70
N ILE A 57 1.26 10.05 -11.04
CA ILE A 57 0.40 10.91 -11.87
C ILE A 57 -1.08 10.56 -11.66
N GLU A 58 -1.41 9.27 -11.65
CA GLU A 58 -2.78 8.80 -11.45
C GLU A 58 -3.29 9.15 -10.05
N VAL A 59 -2.48 8.91 -9.00
CA VAL A 59 -2.81 9.30 -7.63
C VAL A 59 -3.04 10.81 -7.50
N THR A 60 -2.17 11.62 -8.11
CA THR A 60 -2.33 13.09 -8.08
C THR A 60 -3.67 13.51 -8.70
N ASN A 61 -4.06 12.89 -9.82
CA ASN A 61 -5.32 13.19 -10.48
C ASN A 61 -6.53 12.74 -9.65
N GLU A 62 -6.47 11.54 -9.07
CA GLU A 62 -7.57 11.03 -8.23
C GLU A 62 -7.74 11.85 -6.95
N LEU A 63 -6.65 12.25 -6.28
CA LEU A 63 -6.72 13.12 -5.09
C LEU A 63 -7.22 14.53 -5.44
N ARG A 64 -6.95 15.04 -6.64
CA ARG A 64 -7.52 16.31 -7.08
C ARG A 64 -9.05 16.21 -7.22
N ASN A 65 -9.56 15.06 -7.65
CA ASN A 65 -11.00 14.82 -7.79
C ASN A 65 -11.72 14.73 -6.43
N THR A 66 -11.00 14.44 -5.34
CA THR A 66 -11.57 14.49 -3.98
C THR A 66 -11.63 15.91 -3.40
N GLY A 67 -11.25 16.94 -4.16
CA GLY A 67 -11.28 18.33 -3.73
C GLY A 67 -10.10 18.76 -2.85
N LEU A 68 -9.07 17.92 -2.72
CA LEU A 68 -7.85 18.28 -1.98
C LEU A 68 -7.07 19.38 -2.71
N THR A 69 -6.42 20.24 -1.94
CA THR A 69 -5.55 21.28 -2.50
C THR A 69 -4.24 20.69 -2.98
N GLU A 70 -3.65 21.31 -4.00
CA GLU A 70 -2.38 20.86 -4.60
C GLU A 70 -1.24 20.76 -3.55
N ASP A 71 -1.14 21.73 -2.64
CA ASP A 71 -0.15 21.72 -1.55
C ASP A 71 -0.32 20.51 -0.61
N TYR A 72 -1.56 20.11 -0.34
CA TYR A 72 -1.83 18.96 0.51
C TYR A 72 -1.49 17.64 -0.22
N ILE A 73 -1.85 17.53 -1.50
CA ILE A 73 -1.53 16.38 -2.35
C ILE A 73 -0.01 16.15 -2.42
N GLN A 74 0.77 17.22 -2.63
CA GLN A 74 2.23 17.15 -2.71
C GLN A 74 2.89 16.71 -1.39
N LYS A 75 2.23 16.93 -0.25
CA LYS A 75 2.68 16.44 1.06
C LYS A 75 2.24 15.02 1.35
N LEU A 76 1.14 14.58 0.78
CA LEU A 76 0.51 13.29 1.09
C LEU A 76 1.20 12.12 0.36
N ILE A 77 1.44 12.26 -0.94
CA ILE A 77 2.06 11.19 -1.77
C ILE A 77 3.43 10.72 -1.22
N PRO A 78 4.36 11.62 -0.81
CA PRO A 78 5.64 11.19 -0.23
C PRO A 78 5.51 10.41 1.08
N GLN A 79 4.44 10.62 1.86
CA GLN A 79 4.20 9.86 3.10
C GLN A 79 3.71 8.44 2.82
N TRP A 80 3.06 8.24 1.68
CA TRP A 80 2.55 6.94 1.25
C TRP A 80 3.55 6.09 0.53
N LYS A 81 4.54 6.72 -0.12
CA LYS A 81 5.68 5.99 -0.70
C LYS A 81 6.26 5.09 0.37
N PRO A 82 6.36 3.77 0.12
CA PRO A 82 7.03 2.87 1.04
C PRO A 82 8.41 3.44 1.35
N LYS A 83 8.74 3.63 2.64
CA LYS A 83 10.10 3.97 3.07
C LYS A 83 10.99 2.79 2.71
N SER A 84 11.48 2.76 1.47
CA SER A 84 12.37 1.75 0.90
C SER A 84 12.29 0.43 1.66
N VAL A 85 11.18 -0.30 1.50
CA VAL A 85 11.37 -1.74 1.40
C VAL A 85 12.07 -1.81 0.06
N THR A 86 13.40 -1.89 0.08
CA THR A 86 14.17 -2.35 -1.08
C THR A 86 13.30 -3.44 -1.65
N GLU A 87 12.79 -3.30 -2.89
CA GLU A 87 12.19 -4.42 -3.58
C GLU A 87 13.16 -5.55 -3.31
N LYS A 88 12.79 -6.50 -2.43
CA LYS A 88 13.66 -7.63 -2.19
C LYS A 88 13.63 -8.28 -3.55
N GLU A 89 14.69 -8.09 -4.34
CA GLU A 89 14.90 -8.80 -5.60
C GLU A 89 14.38 -10.19 -5.33
N THR A 90 13.32 -10.60 -6.03
CA THR A 90 12.58 -11.82 -5.70
C THR A 90 13.60 -12.94 -5.58
N LEU A 91 13.89 -13.37 -4.36
CA LEU A 91 15.03 -14.26 -4.14
C LEU A 91 14.70 -15.60 -4.77
N TRP A 92 15.67 -16.20 -5.44
CA TRP A 92 15.52 -17.58 -5.88
C TRP A 92 15.41 -18.49 -4.66
N THR A 93 14.67 -19.59 -4.79
CA THR A 93 14.70 -20.64 -3.76
C THR A 93 16.11 -21.22 -3.64
N THR A 94 16.47 -21.77 -2.49
CA THR A 94 17.76 -22.46 -2.29
C THR A 94 18.07 -23.46 -3.41
N ALA A 95 17.08 -24.25 -3.84
CA ALA A 95 17.26 -25.22 -4.93
C ALA A 95 17.56 -24.55 -6.28
N GLN A 96 16.90 -23.44 -6.60
CA GLN A 96 17.17 -22.65 -7.81
C GLN A 96 18.55 -22.03 -7.76
N THR A 97 18.92 -21.39 -6.64
CA THR A 97 20.24 -20.77 -6.44
C THR A 97 21.36 -21.78 -6.64
N LEU A 98 21.30 -22.94 -5.98
CA LEU A 98 22.30 -24.00 -6.14
C LEU A 98 22.30 -24.59 -7.55
N GLY A 99 21.12 -24.73 -8.18
CA GLY A 99 20.98 -25.13 -9.57
C GLY A 99 21.66 -24.17 -10.54
N PHE A 100 21.53 -22.87 -10.33
CA PHE A 100 22.15 -21.84 -11.16
C PHE A 100 23.67 -21.74 -10.95
N ILE A 101 24.16 -21.91 -9.72
CA ILE A 101 25.60 -22.04 -9.44
C ILE A 101 26.16 -23.25 -10.20
N LYS A 102 25.51 -24.41 -10.07
CA LYS A 102 25.92 -25.64 -10.74
C LYS A 102 25.92 -25.51 -12.27
N ALA A 103 24.93 -24.82 -12.82
CA ALA A 103 24.81 -24.55 -14.25
C ALA A 103 25.71 -23.41 -14.75
N LYS A 104 26.52 -22.78 -13.87
CA LYS A 104 27.36 -21.60 -14.16
C LYS A 104 26.54 -20.42 -14.74
N LEU A 105 25.24 -20.34 -14.43
CA LEU A 105 24.36 -19.24 -14.83
C LEU A 105 24.56 -18.01 -13.93
N ILE A 106 25.06 -18.23 -12.71
CA ILE A 106 25.48 -17.20 -11.76
C ILE A 106 26.84 -17.58 -11.15
N THR A 107 27.57 -16.61 -10.61
CA THR A 107 28.82 -16.88 -9.90
C THR A 107 28.57 -17.46 -8.51
N VAL A 108 29.57 -18.12 -7.95
CA VAL A 108 29.52 -18.66 -6.58
C VAL A 108 29.30 -17.52 -5.58
N GLU A 109 29.98 -16.39 -5.75
CA GLU A 109 29.84 -15.22 -4.87
C GLU A 109 28.44 -14.63 -4.92
N ARG A 110 27.81 -14.56 -6.11
CA ARG A 110 26.41 -14.12 -6.23
C ARG A 110 25.47 -15.13 -5.56
N GLY A 111 25.70 -16.43 -5.74
CA GLY A 111 24.93 -17.48 -5.07
C GLY A 111 25.04 -17.45 -3.55
N ILE A 112 26.23 -17.18 -3.01
CA ILE A 112 26.47 -16.99 -1.57
C ILE A 112 25.66 -15.80 -1.05
N LYS A 113 25.73 -14.65 -1.75
CA LYS A 113 24.96 -13.46 -1.39
C LYS A 113 23.45 -13.74 -1.38
N GLU A 114 22.95 -14.44 -2.38
CA GLU A 114 21.55 -14.86 -2.47
C GLU A 114 21.13 -15.72 -1.26
N LEU A 115 21.97 -16.69 -0.84
CA LEU A 115 21.71 -17.53 0.33
C LEU A 115 21.77 -16.73 1.65
N GLN A 116 22.65 -15.74 1.76
CA GLN A 116 22.68 -14.83 2.90
C GLN A 116 21.41 -13.98 2.96
N ASP A 117 20.96 -13.46 1.82
CA ASP A 117 19.76 -12.63 1.72
C ASP A 117 18.47 -13.47 1.97
N LEU A 118 18.53 -14.79 1.75
CA LEU A 118 17.52 -15.78 2.18
C LEU A 118 17.55 -16.10 3.68
N GLY A 119 18.60 -15.70 4.40
CA GLY A 119 18.73 -15.86 5.85
C GLY A 119 19.54 -17.07 6.32
N TYR A 120 20.32 -17.72 5.45
CA TYR A 120 21.23 -18.79 5.86
C TYR A 120 22.48 -18.24 6.53
N ASP A 121 22.94 -18.95 7.57
CA ASP A 121 24.23 -18.66 8.19
C ASP A 121 25.40 -19.21 7.35
N LYS A 122 26.62 -18.85 7.78
CA LYS A 122 27.84 -19.24 7.09
C LYS A 122 28.04 -20.76 7.03
N GLU A 123 27.66 -21.50 8.07
CA GLU A 123 27.86 -22.96 8.12
C GLU A 123 26.99 -23.65 7.07
N HIS A 124 25.71 -23.30 6.99
CA HIS A 124 24.79 -23.86 6.00
C HIS A 124 25.21 -23.52 4.58
N ILE A 125 25.65 -22.29 4.34
CA ILE A 125 26.15 -21.85 3.03
C ILE A 125 27.38 -22.67 2.62
N ASP A 126 28.36 -22.80 3.51
CA ASP A 126 29.60 -23.54 3.22
C ASP A 126 29.29 -25.00 2.86
N ILE A 127 28.37 -25.66 3.58
CA ILE A 127 27.90 -27.03 3.28
C ILE A 127 27.20 -27.09 1.90
N TYR A 128 26.29 -26.16 1.60
CA TYR A 128 25.58 -26.17 0.32
C TYR A 128 26.51 -25.95 -0.87
N ILE A 129 27.52 -25.09 -0.73
CA ILE A 129 28.51 -24.86 -1.78
C ILE A 129 29.39 -26.10 -1.97
N GLU A 130 29.87 -26.72 -0.89
CA GLU A 130 30.67 -27.96 -0.97
C GLU A 130 29.87 -29.12 -1.59
N ALA A 131 28.59 -29.25 -1.24
CA ALA A 131 27.69 -30.27 -1.76
C ALA A 131 27.21 -30.00 -3.20
N THR A 132 27.52 -28.83 -3.78
CA THR A 132 27.18 -28.47 -5.15
C THR A 132 28.39 -28.68 -6.06
N PRO A 133 28.59 -29.88 -6.64
CA PRO A 133 29.71 -30.14 -7.52
C PRO A 133 29.55 -29.29 -8.80
N THR A 134 30.43 -28.31 -8.96
CA THR A 134 30.76 -27.78 -10.28
C THR A 134 31.41 -28.92 -11.05
N GLN A 135 30.86 -29.28 -12.22
CA GLN A 135 31.48 -30.32 -13.05
C GLN A 135 32.96 -29.96 -13.26
N LYS A 136 33.85 -30.89 -12.88
CA LYS A 136 35.27 -30.81 -13.20
C LYS A 136 35.38 -30.73 -14.72
N ASP A 137 36.01 -29.66 -15.21
CA ASP A 137 36.56 -29.63 -16.57
C ASP A 137 37.67 -30.70 -16.68
#